data_AF-A0A9D6PJE9-F1
#
_entry.id   AF-A0A9D6PJE9-F1
#
_cell.length_a   1.000
_cell.length_b   1.000
_cell.length_c   1.000
_cell.angle_alpha   90.00
_cell.angle_beta   90.00
_cell.angle_gamma   90.00
#
_symmetry.space_group_name_H-M   'P 1'
#
loop_
_entity.id
_entity.type
_entity.pdbx_description
1 polymer ?
#
loop_
_entity_poly.entity_id
_entity_poly.type
_entity_poly.pdbx_seq_one_letter_code
_entity_poly.pdbx_strand_id
1 'polypeptide(L)'
;TFTTQETMTNAQTARKWLLERLENKAAVKNHFVALSTNKNEVEKFGIDPSNMFVFWDWVGGRYSSFSAIGLPIACSIGYDRFIELLEGANRMDAHFRETPLARNIPVVMALIGIWYNNFWGAETTAILPYDQYLHRFAAYFQQGDMESSGKAIDRDGNKVTYQTGPIIWGEPGTNGQHAFYQLIHQGTKLIPIDFIGVVNSHNKLGDHHLKLMANLFAQPEALMKGKSREEAKLELQKEGISPQRLENSERFSQKQSFQKRNLF
;
A
#
# COMPACT_ATOMS: atom_id res chain seq x y z
N THR A 1 -3.27 -20.65 15.09
CA THR A 1 -4.21 -21.44 15.92
C THR A 1 -4.90 -22.55 15.16
N PHE A 2 -5.16 -22.39 13.85
CA PHE A 2 -5.95 -23.33 13.04
C PHE A 2 -7.42 -23.44 13.47
N THR A 3 -7.94 -22.38 14.08
CA THR A 3 -9.29 -22.32 14.65
C THR A 3 -10.10 -21.12 14.16
N THR A 4 -9.50 -20.23 13.35
CA THR A 4 -10.19 -19.04 12.82
C THR A 4 -11.42 -19.47 12.03
N GLN A 5 -12.59 -18.99 12.44
CA GLN A 5 -13.88 -19.53 12.02
C GLN A 5 -14.08 -19.40 10.50
N GLU A 6 -13.78 -18.23 9.94
CA GLU A 6 -13.92 -17.94 8.52
C GLU A 6 -12.96 -18.81 7.69
N THR A 7 -11.70 -18.89 8.10
CA THR A 7 -10.68 -19.72 7.44
C THR A 7 -11.05 -21.19 7.47
N MET A 8 -11.44 -21.71 8.63
CA MET A 8 -11.77 -23.13 8.80
C MET A 8 -13.07 -23.51 8.09
N THR A 9 -14.06 -22.61 8.04
CA THR A 9 -15.28 -22.82 7.25
C THR A 9 -14.95 -23.00 5.78
N ASN A 10 -14.11 -22.11 5.22
CA ASN A 10 -13.68 -22.21 3.82
C ASN A 10 -12.83 -23.47 3.57
N ALA A 11 -11.92 -23.81 4.49
CA ALA A 11 -11.09 -25.00 4.39
C ALA A 11 -11.94 -26.29 4.37
N GLN A 12 -12.96 -26.38 5.23
CA GLN A 12 -13.87 -27.53 5.25
C GLN A 12 -14.71 -27.63 3.96
N THR A 13 -15.16 -26.51 3.41
CA THR A 13 -15.84 -26.48 2.11
C THR A 13 -14.94 -27.01 0.99
N ALA A 14 -13.70 -26.54 0.90
CA ALA A 14 -12.73 -27.02 -0.09
C ALA A 14 -12.41 -28.52 0.10
N ARG A 15 -12.28 -28.97 1.35
CA ARG A 15 -12.04 -30.38 1.69
C ARG A 15 -13.20 -31.26 1.26
N LYS A 16 -14.44 -30.83 1.54
CA LYS A 16 -15.65 -31.54 1.12
C LYS A 16 -15.69 -31.67 -0.41
N TRP A 17 -15.49 -30.58 -1.13
CA TRP A 17 -15.45 -30.57 -2.60
C TRP A 17 -14.39 -31.53 -3.18
N LEU A 18 -13.17 -31.54 -2.61
CA LEU A 18 -12.11 -32.45 -3.04
C LEU A 18 -12.51 -33.92 -2.85
N LEU A 19 -13.08 -34.26 -1.68
CA LEU A 19 -13.47 -35.62 -1.34
C LEU A 19 -14.65 -36.11 -2.16
N GLU A 20 -15.60 -35.23 -2.48
CA GLU A 20 -16.71 -35.55 -3.40
C GLU A 20 -16.21 -35.82 -4.82
N ARG A 21 -15.16 -35.12 -5.27
CA ARG A 21 -14.67 -35.27 -6.65
C ARG A 21 -13.74 -36.47 -6.85
N LEU A 22 -12.90 -36.76 -5.86
CA LEU A 22 -11.88 -37.80 -5.94
C LEU A 22 -12.29 -39.11 -5.25
N GLU A 23 -13.35 -39.09 -4.46
CA GLU A 23 -13.89 -40.25 -3.72
C GLU A 23 -12.84 -40.98 -2.86
N ASN A 24 -11.77 -40.27 -2.47
CA ASN A 24 -10.62 -40.83 -1.77
C ASN A 24 -10.24 -39.98 -0.56
N LYS A 25 -10.43 -40.52 0.64
CA LYS A 25 -10.07 -39.84 1.91
C LYS A 25 -8.58 -39.51 2.02
N ALA A 26 -7.70 -40.30 1.39
CA ALA A 26 -6.26 -40.04 1.41
C ALA A 26 -5.86 -38.83 0.54
N ALA A 27 -6.75 -38.33 -0.33
CA ALA A 27 -6.47 -37.19 -1.19
C ALA A 27 -6.14 -35.91 -0.41
N VAL A 28 -6.68 -35.75 0.81
CA VAL A 28 -6.40 -34.57 1.65
C VAL A 28 -4.90 -34.38 1.88
N LYS A 29 -4.16 -35.48 2.10
CA LYS A 29 -2.71 -35.44 2.36
C LYS A 29 -1.90 -34.86 1.20
N ASN A 30 -2.36 -35.05 -0.03
CA ASN A 30 -1.64 -34.67 -1.26
C ASN A 30 -2.10 -33.32 -1.84
N HIS A 31 -3.26 -32.81 -1.40
CA HIS A 31 -3.90 -31.62 -1.98
C HIS A 31 -4.10 -30.49 -0.97
N PHE A 32 -3.73 -30.68 0.30
CA PHE A 32 -3.75 -29.64 1.32
C PHE A 32 -2.38 -29.52 2.00
N VAL A 33 -1.97 -28.28 2.23
CA VAL A 33 -0.85 -27.89 3.08
C VAL A 33 -1.36 -26.95 4.17
N ALA A 34 -0.69 -26.88 5.30
CA ALA A 34 -1.09 -26.02 6.42
C ALA A 34 0.02 -25.04 6.80
N LEU A 35 -0.36 -23.79 7.06
CA LEU A 35 0.47 -22.77 7.68
C LEU A 35 0.00 -22.63 9.13
N SER A 36 0.65 -23.31 10.07
CA SER A 36 0.17 -23.38 11.46
C SER A 36 1.22 -23.90 12.43
N THR A 37 1.05 -23.58 13.70
CA THR A 37 1.78 -24.18 14.83
C THR A 37 0.99 -25.31 15.51
N ASN A 38 -0.30 -25.48 15.19
CA ASN A 38 -1.18 -26.44 15.85
C ASN A 38 -1.21 -27.78 15.11
N LYS A 39 -0.18 -28.61 15.35
CA LYS A 39 -0.02 -29.92 14.70
C LYS A 39 -1.25 -30.83 14.87
N ASN A 40 -1.81 -30.89 16.07
CA ASN A 40 -2.94 -31.77 16.38
C ASN A 40 -4.17 -31.45 15.52
N GLU A 41 -4.51 -30.17 15.34
CA GLU A 41 -5.66 -29.80 14.51
C GLU A 41 -5.40 -29.99 13.01
N VAL A 42 -4.15 -29.81 12.56
CA VAL A 42 -3.73 -30.10 11.18
C VAL A 42 -3.86 -31.59 10.86
N GLU A 43 -3.40 -32.46 11.75
CA GLU A 43 -3.54 -33.92 11.62
C GLU A 43 -5.01 -34.35 11.64
N LYS A 44 -5.81 -33.80 12.56
CA LYS A 44 -7.27 -34.06 12.61
C LYS A 44 -7.99 -33.66 11.33
N PHE A 45 -7.55 -32.58 10.67
CA PHE A 45 -8.09 -32.18 9.36
C PHE A 45 -7.77 -33.21 8.26
N GLY A 46 -6.69 -33.96 8.43
CA GLY A 46 -6.20 -34.99 7.51
C GLY A 46 -5.00 -34.56 6.67
N ILE A 47 -4.37 -33.43 7.00
CA ILE A 47 -3.14 -32.96 6.35
C ILE A 47 -1.96 -33.75 6.90
N ASP A 48 -1.01 -34.09 6.03
CA ASP A 48 0.25 -34.70 6.46
C ASP A 48 1.10 -33.67 7.22
N PRO A 49 1.61 -33.98 8.44
CA PRO A 49 2.49 -33.06 9.17
C PRO A 49 3.75 -32.63 8.40
N SER A 50 4.22 -33.42 7.43
CA SER A 50 5.32 -33.02 6.53
C SER A 50 4.94 -31.86 5.60
N ASN A 51 3.64 -31.65 5.38
CA ASN A 51 3.05 -30.56 4.62
C ASN A 51 2.57 -29.40 5.53
N MET A 52 3.04 -29.37 6.78
CA MET A 52 2.80 -28.27 7.72
C MET A 52 4.03 -27.37 7.81
N PHE A 53 3.85 -26.10 7.50
CA PHE A 53 4.88 -25.07 7.61
C PHE A 53 4.58 -24.17 8.80
N VAL A 54 5.57 -24.03 9.69
CA VAL A 54 5.43 -23.31 10.96
C VAL A 54 5.85 -21.85 10.84
N PHE A 55 5.28 -21.02 11.68
CA PHE A 55 5.71 -19.65 11.96
C PHE A 55 5.51 -19.38 13.46
N TRP A 56 6.02 -18.27 13.99
CA TRP A 56 6.06 -18.02 15.43
C TRP A 56 5.14 -16.89 15.86
N ASP A 57 4.87 -16.82 17.15
CA ASP A 57 3.99 -15.83 17.80
C ASP A 57 4.50 -14.39 17.66
N TRP A 58 5.82 -14.19 17.60
CA TRP A 58 6.44 -12.90 17.32
C TRP A 58 6.27 -12.44 15.85
N VAL A 59 5.76 -13.30 14.96
CA VAL A 59 5.39 -12.92 13.59
C VAL A 59 3.96 -12.40 13.56
N GLY A 60 3.80 -11.07 13.70
CA GLY A 60 2.50 -10.43 13.56
C GLY A 60 1.89 -10.64 12.18
N GLY A 61 0.57 -10.86 12.09
CA GLY A 61 -0.12 -11.21 10.84
C GLY A 61 0.15 -10.23 9.68
N ARG A 62 0.09 -8.93 9.95
CA ARG A 62 0.38 -7.86 8.97
C ARG A 62 1.86 -7.69 8.59
N TYR A 63 2.76 -8.45 9.20
CA TYR A 63 4.20 -8.51 8.89
C TYR A 63 4.64 -9.91 8.42
N SER A 64 3.68 -10.81 8.19
CA SER A 64 3.97 -12.24 8.08
C SER A 64 4.34 -12.73 6.67
N SER A 65 4.23 -11.89 5.64
CA SER A 65 4.50 -12.28 4.24
C SER A 65 5.92 -12.81 4.00
N PHE A 66 6.87 -12.46 4.87
CA PHE A 66 8.26 -12.92 4.82
C PHE A 66 8.51 -14.25 5.56
N SER A 67 7.47 -14.82 6.20
CA SER A 67 7.51 -16.10 6.90
C SER A 67 7.00 -17.25 6.02
N ALA A 68 6.74 -18.43 6.62
CA ALA A 68 6.01 -19.51 5.96
C ALA A 68 4.65 -19.09 5.38
N ILE A 69 4.04 -18.01 5.89
CA ILE A 69 2.82 -17.44 5.30
C ILE A 69 3.03 -16.97 3.85
N GLY A 70 4.26 -16.62 3.48
CA GLY A 70 4.66 -16.32 2.10
C GLY A 70 4.78 -17.54 1.17
N LEU A 71 4.51 -18.77 1.62
CA LEU A 71 4.60 -19.98 0.79
C LEU A 71 3.85 -19.85 -0.56
N PRO A 72 2.62 -19.31 -0.64
CA PRO A 72 1.96 -19.11 -1.93
C PRO A 72 2.73 -18.20 -2.89
N ILE A 73 3.49 -17.23 -2.37
CA ILE A 73 4.36 -16.36 -3.17
C ILE A 73 5.50 -17.20 -3.73
N ALA A 74 6.21 -17.95 -2.88
CA ALA A 74 7.31 -18.83 -3.30
C ALA A 74 6.86 -19.87 -4.35
N CYS A 75 5.66 -20.44 -4.21
CA CYS A 75 5.09 -21.34 -5.21
C CYS A 75 4.78 -20.65 -6.55
N SER A 76 4.45 -19.35 -6.53
CA SER A 76 4.07 -18.57 -7.72
C SER A 76 5.30 -18.07 -8.50
N ILE A 77 6.31 -17.55 -7.81
CA ILE A 77 7.49 -16.93 -8.43
C ILE A 77 8.76 -17.79 -8.40
N GLY A 78 8.69 -18.96 -7.75
CA GLY A 78 9.85 -19.82 -7.48
C GLY A 78 10.58 -19.43 -6.20
N TYR A 79 11.23 -20.42 -5.56
CA TYR A 79 11.92 -20.23 -4.30
C TYR A 79 13.09 -19.23 -4.41
N ASP A 80 13.88 -19.30 -5.47
CA ASP A 80 15.02 -18.39 -5.67
C ASP A 80 14.58 -16.91 -5.73
N ARG A 81 13.46 -16.63 -6.41
CA ARG A 81 12.90 -15.27 -6.45
C ARG A 81 12.29 -14.84 -5.13
N PHE A 82 11.75 -15.79 -4.35
CA PHE A 82 11.32 -15.49 -2.99
C PHE A 82 12.52 -15.17 -2.09
N ILE A 83 13.67 -15.86 -2.24
CA ILE A 83 14.91 -15.50 -1.56
C ILE A 83 15.37 -14.08 -1.95
N GLU A 84 15.35 -13.72 -3.23
CA GLU A 84 15.67 -12.36 -3.67
C GLU A 84 14.78 -11.30 -2.99
N LEU A 85 13.47 -11.59 -2.81
CA LEU A 85 12.55 -10.73 -2.06
C LEU A 85 12.95 -10.60 -0.59
N LEU A 86 13.30 -11.72 0.08
CA LEU A 86 13.75 -11.73 1.47
C LEU A 86 15.06 -10.97 1.65
N GLU A 87 16.00 -11.12 0.73
CA GLU A 87 17.27 -10.37 0.74
C GLU A 87 17.02 -8.86 0.58
N GLY A 88 16.10 -8.47 -0.29
CA GLY A 88 15.69 -7.06 -0.43
C GLY A 88 15.15 -6.48 0.88
N ALA A 89 14.27 -7.21 1.56
CA ALA A 89 13.75 -6.83 2.87
C ALA A 89 14.87 -6.73 3.92
N ASN A 90 15.75 -7.73 3.99
CA ASN A 90 16.87 -7.74 4.93
C ASN A 90 17.86 -6.58 4.72
N ARG A 91 18.11 -6.18 3.48
CA ARG A 91 18.94 -4.99 3.18
C ARG A 91 18.29 -3.72 3.72
N MET A 92 16.97 -3.58 3.62
CA MET A 92 16.24 -2.44 4.19
C MET A 92 16.25 -2.48 5.73
N ASP A 93 16.14 -3.67 6.33
CA ASP A 93 16.25 -3.84 7.79
C ASP A 93 17.64 -3.44 8.30
N ALA A 94 18.70 -3.85 7.60
CA ALA A 94 20.07 -3.47 7.92
C ALA A 94 20.27 -1.96 7.82
N HIS A 95 19.78 -1.34 6.74
CA HIS A 95 19.78 0.12 6.58
C HIS A 95 19.01 0.82 7.71
N PHE A 96 17.83 0.33 8.07
CA PHE A 96 17.02 0.90 9.15
C PHE A 96 17.74 0.81 10.51
N ARG A 97 18.45 -0.29 10.77
CA ARG A 97 19.16 -0.52 12.04
C ARG A 97 20.46 0.28 12.15
N GLU A 98 21.20 0.41 11.06
CA GLU A 98 22.62 0.84 11.09
C GLU A 98 22.81 2.29 10.63
N THR A 99 21.90 2.84 9.81
CA THR A 99 22.05 4.19 9.26
C THR A 99 21.67 5.26 10.30
N PRO A 100 22.50 6.31 10.50
CA PRO A 100 22.16 7.44 11.37
C PRO A 100 20.81 8.06 11.02
N LEU A 101 20.02 8.44 12.03
CA LEU A 101 18.61 8.84 11.88
C LEU A 101 18.38 9.90 10.78
N ALA A 102 19.26 10.90 10.67
CA ALA A 102 19.16 11.97 9.67
C ALA A 102 19.29 11.50 8.20
N ARG A 103 19.81 10.28 7.96
CA ARG A 103 19.95 9.66 6.63
C ARG A 103 19.14 8.37 6.49
N ASN A 104 18.35 8.04 7.51
CA ASN A 104 17.61 6.79 7.59
C ASN A 104 16.24 6.98 6.92
N ILE A 105 16.07 6.39 5.73
CA ILE A 105 14.90 6.58 4.87
C ILE A 105 13.59 6.29 5.63
N PRO A 106 13.37 5.10 6.26
CA PRO A 106 12.16 4.84 7.04
C PRO A 106 11.92 5.85 8.17
N VAL A 107 12.98 6.28 8.89
CA VAL A 107 12.85 7.26 9.98
C VAL A 107 12.41 8.62 9.45
N VAL A 108 13.05 9.12 8.39
CA VAL A 108 12.69 10.40 7.76
C VAL A 108 11.25 10.36 7.24
N MET A 109 10.85 9.26 6.58
CA MET A 109 9.47 9.07 6.12
C MET A 109 8.45 9.09 7.26
N ALA A 110 8.78 8.44 8.38
CA ALA A 110 7.93 8.43 9.58
C ALA A 110 7.82 9.83 10.20
N LEU A 111 8.92 10.56 10.32
CA LEU A 111 8.94 11.93 10.85
C LEU A 111 8.15 12.90 9.97
N ILE A 112 8.23 12.78 8.64
CA ILE A 112 7.39 13.55 7.72
C ILE A 112 5.91 13.21 7.92
N GLY A 113 5.58 11.93 8.16
CA GLY A 113 4.21 11.50 8.48
C GLY A 113 3.68 12.14 9.75
N ILE A 114 4.46 12.07 10.83
CA ILE A 114 4.15 12.71 12.11
C ILE A 114 4.01 14.22 11.92
N TRP A 115 4.88 14.84 11.13
CA TRP A 115 4.82 16.28 10.85
C TRP A 115 3.46 16.68 10.26
N TYR A 116 3.01 16.00 9.20
CA TYR A 116 1.73 16.32 8.59
C TYR A 116 0.53 15.92 9.44
N ASN A 117 0.57 14.76 10.08
CA ASN A 117 -0.53 14.26 10.91
C ASN A 117 -0.73 15.10 12.18
N ASN A 118 0.35 15.35 12.93
CA ASN A 118 0.28 15.95 14.26
C ASN A 118 0.39 17.48 14.27
N PHE A 119 1.03 18.09 13.28
CA PHE A 119 1.21 19.55 13.24
C PHE A 119 0.36 20.23 12.17
N TRP A 120 0.09 19.56 11.05
CA TRP A 120 -0.79 20.09 9.99
C TRP A 120 -2.22 19.52 10.03
N GLY A 121 -2.50 18.56 10.92
CA GLY A 121 -3.82 17.96 11.07
C GLY A 121 -4.26 17.14 9.85
N ALA A 122 -3.32 16.61 9.06
CA ALA A 122 -3.64 15.76 7.92
C ALA A 122 -4.05 14.35 8.38
N GLU A 123 -5.35 14.10 8.44
CA GLU A 123 -5.92 12.83 8.93
C GLU A 123 -5.72 11.64 7.96
N THR A 124 -5.32 11.88 6.72
CA THR A 124 -5.19 10.84 5.69
C THR A 124 -3.84 10.90 5.00
N THR A 125 -3.37 9.76 4.47
CA THR A 125 -2.22 9.68 3.56
C THR A 125 -2.60 8.83 2.36
N ALA A 126 -2.27 9.31 1.16
CA ALA A 126 -2.47 8.54 -0.06
C ALA A 126 -1.17 7.85 -0.51
N ILE A 127 -1.27 6.59 -0.92
CA ILE A 127 -0.16 5.82 -1.53
C ILE A 127 -0.52 5.57 -2.99
N LEU A 128 0.22 6.21 -3.90
CA LEU A 128 -0.13 6.26 -5.33
C LEU A 128 1.00 5.66 -6.18
N PRO A 129 1.02 4.33 -6.37
CA PRO A 129 2.02 3.68 -7.21
C PRO A 129 1.72 3.89 -8.69
N TYR A 130 2.71 4.31 -9.46
CA TYR A 130 2.66 4.43 -10.91
C TYR A 130 3.16 3.14 -11.56
N ASP A 131 2.58 2.03 -11.09
CA ASP A 131 2.76 0.69 -11.62
C ASP A 131 1.49 -0.15 -11.31
N GLN A 132 0.90 -0.77 -12.34
CA GLN A 132 -0.35 -1.53 -12.20
C GLN A 132 -0.17 -2.84 -11.42
N TYR A 133 1.04 -3.43 -11.40
CA TYR A 133 1.33 -4.61 -10.61
C TYR A 133 1.29 -4.32 -9.09
N LEU A 134 1.36 -3.04 -8.69
CA LEU A 134 1.23 -2.58 -7.31
C LEU A 134 -0.22 -2.20 -6.90
N HIS A 135 -1.26 -2.62 -7.64
CA HIS A 135 -2.66 -2.27 -7.32
C HIS A 135 -3.16 -2.74 -5.95
N ARG A 136 -2.49 -3.71 -5.30
CA ARG A 136 -2.80 -4.12 -3.91
C ARG A 136 -1.90 -3.49 -2.85
N PHE A 137 -0.95 -2.64 -3.26
CA PHE A 137 0.05 -2.10 -2.34
C PHE A 137 -0.57 -1.19 -1.28
N ALA A 138 -1.45 -0.26 -1.67
CA ALA A 138 -2.17 0.58 -0.71
C ALA A 138 -3.04 -0.26 0.25
N ALA A 139 -3.73 -1.30 -0.26
CA ALA A 139 -4.54 -2.19 0.56
C ALA A 139 -3.71 -2.98 1.59
N TYR A 140 -2.49 -3.38 1.25
CA TYR A 140 -1.55 -3.98 2.21
C TYR A 140 -1.23 -3.01 3.36
N PHE A 141 -0.94 -1.74 3.05
CA PHE A 141 -0.62 -0.73 4.06
C PHE A 141 -1.83 -0.19 4.84
N GLN A 142 -3.05 -0.36 4.33
CA GLN A 142 -4.25 -0.15 5.15
C GLN A 142 -4.22 -1.03 6.40
N GLN A 143 -3.91 -2.31 6.23
CA GLN A 143 -3.71 -3.18 7.39
C GLN A 143 -2.39 -2.87 8.10
N GLY A 144 -1.29 -2.76 7.35
CA GLY A 144 0.06 -2.60 7.89
C GLY A 144 0.24 -1.38 8.79
N ASP A 145 -0.36 -0.23 8.43
CA ASP A 145 -0.27 1.01 9.20
C ASP A 145 -1.47 1.16 10.15
N MET A 146 -2.70 1.12 9.64
CA MET A 146 -3.88 1.49 10.43
C MET A 146 -4.12 0.51 11.59
N GLU A 147 -3.89 -0.80 11.40
CA GLU A 147 -4.00 -1.79 12.49
C GLU A 147 -2.85 -1.67 13.51
N SER A 148 -1.67 -1.21 13.05
CA SER A 148 -0.50 -1.00 13.91
C SER A 148 -0.65 0.24 14.79
N SER A 149 -0.98 1.36 14.15
CA SER A 149 -0.84 2.71 14.69
C SER A 149 -2.18 3.36 15.05
N GLY A 150 -3.32 2.80 14.61
CA GLY A 150 -4.67 3.25 14.97
C GLY A 150 -5.04 2.92 16.41
N LYS A 151 -4.36 3.56 17.37
CA LYS A 151 -4.45 3.26 18.81
C LYS A 151 -4.83 4.52 19.59
N ALA A 152 -5.44 4.31 20.75
CA ALA A 152 -5.84 5.37 21.67
C ALA A 152 -5.08 5.35 23.01
N ILE A 153 -4.23 4.35 23.23
CA ILE A 153 -3.45 4.12 24.45
C ILE A 153 -1.97 4.06 24.08
N ASP A 154 -1.12 4.76 24.84
CA ASP A 154 0.32 4.74 24.66
C ASP A 154 0.99 3.51 25.32
N ARG A 155 2.31 3.47 25.30
CA ARG A 155 3.10 2.35 25.84
C ARG A 155 3.07 2.27 27.37
N ASP A 156 2.72 3.35 28.04
CA ASP A 156 2.63 3.44 29.50
C ASP A 156 1.19 3.18 30.00
N GLY A 157 0.24 2.91 29.09
CA GLY A 157 -1.15 2.62 29.41
C GLY A 157 -2.04 3.85 29.52
N ASN A 158 -1.55 5.04 29.15
CA ASN A 158 -2.31 6.28 29.24
C ASN A 158 -3.09 6.54 27.95
N LYS A 159 -4.26 7.21 28.09
CA LYS A 159 -5.01 7.70 26.95
C LYS A 159 -4.27 8.85 26.27
N VAL A 160 -4.02 8.73 24.97
CA VAL A 160 -3.34 9.77 24.19
C VAL A 160 -4.26 10.95 23.90
N THR A 161 -3.68 12.15 23.81
CA THR A 161 -4.36 13.42 23.46
C THR A 161 -3.93 13.97 22.09
N TYR A 162 -3.17 13.18 21.34
CA TYR A 162 -2.61 13.51 20.03
C TYR A 162 -3.12 12.53 18.96
N GLN A 163 -2.98 12.91 17.68
CA GLN A 163 -3.32 12.06 16.54
C GLN A 163 -2.35 10.88 16.44
N THR A 164 -2.88 9.67 16.18
CA THR A 164 -2.10 8.45 15.99
C THR A 164 -2.04 8.06 14.50
N GLY A 165 -2.38 6.83 14.12
CA GLY A 165 -2.29 6.36 12.73
C GLY A 165 -3.24 7.12 11.78
N PRO A 166 -2.78 7.54 10.59
CA PRO A 166 -3.63 8.20 9.59
C PRO A 166 -4.52 7.19 8.84
N ILE A 167 -5.54 7.67 8.15
CA ILE A 167 -6.31 6.87 7.19
C ILE A 167 -5.48 6.68 5.92
N ILE A 168 -5.15 5.42 5.60
CA ILE A 168 -4.41 5.06 4.38
C ILE A 168 -5.37 4.71 3.25
N TRP A 169 -5.11 5.23 2.06
CA TRP A 169 -5.87 4.92 0.86
C TRP A 169 -5.04 5.15 -0.41
N GLY A 170 -5.54 4.73 -1.57
CA GLY A 170 -4.87 4.98 -2.84
C GLY A 170 -5.21 3.96 -3.92
N GLU A 171 -4.89 4.32 -5.16
CA GLU A 171 -5.04 3.51 -6.36
C GLU A 171 -3.84 3.76 -7.27
N PRO A 172 -3.48 2.81 -8.15
CA PRO A 172 -2.43 3.05 -9.12
C PRO A 172 -2.67 4.26 -10.03
N GLY A 173 -1.60 4.94 -10.39
CA GLY A 173 -1.59 5.89 -11.49
C GLY A 173 -1.68 5.14 -12.84
N THR A 174 -2.40 5.64 -13.84
CA THR A 174 -3.16 6.92 -13.89
C THR A 174 -4.63 6.78 -13.47
N ASN A 175 -5.10 5.59 -13.10
CA ASN A 175 -6.52 5.36 -12.76
C ASN A 175 -7.01 6.31 -11.66
N GLY A 176 -6.22 6.48 -10.59
CA GLY A 176 -6.54 7.42 -9.51
C GLY A 176 -6.70 8.88 -9.99
N GLN A 177 -5.99 9.28 -11.06
CA GLN A 177 -6.06 10.64 -11.62
C GLN A 177 -7.46 11.01 -12.10
N HIS A 178 -8.20 10.02 -12.59
CA HIS A 178 -9.55 10.22 -13.11
C HIS A 178 -10.65 10.00 -12.06
N ALA A 179 -10.28 9.62 -10.83
CA ALA A 179 -11.23 9.31 -9.76
C ALA A 179 -11.28 10.42 -8.70
N PHE A 180 -10.14 10.70 -8.05
CA PHE A 180 -10.12 11.50 -6.82
C PHE A 180 -9.06 12.61 -6.81
N TYR A 181 -8.25 12.74 -7.87
CA TYR A 181 -7.23 13.80 -7.95
C TYR A 181 -7.83 15.20 -7.97
N GLN A 182 -9.10 15.36 -8.35
CA GLN A 182 -9.82 16.62 -8.21
C GLN A 182 -9.86 17.10 -6.75
N LEU A 183 -10.18 16.20 -5.82
CA LEU A 183 -10.21 16.51 -4.38
C LEU A 183 -8.80 16.77 -3.85
N ILE A 184 -7.80 16.04 -4.35
CA ILE A 184 -6.40 16.29 -4.01
C ILE A 184 -6.01 17.72 -4.45
N HIS A 185 -6.17 18.06 -5.74
CA HIS A 185 -5.70 19.35 -6.27
C HIS A 185 -6.49 20.59 -5.82
N GLN A 186 -7.79 20.47 -5.61
CA GLN A 186 -8.67 21.64 -5.38
C GLN A 186 -9.59 21.49 -4.16
N GLY A 187 -9.53 20.35 -3.46
CA GLY A 187 -10.26 20.17 -2.22
C GLY A 187 -9.66 20.98 -1.08
N THR A 188 -10.40 21.05 0.02
CA THR A 188 -10.01 21.79 1.23
C THR A 188 -9.23 20.94 2.23
N LYS A 189 -8.97 19.68 1.92
CA LYS A 189 -8.23 18.76 2.79
C LYS A 189 -6.78 18.70 2.35
N LEU A 190 -5.86 18.82 3.31
CA LEU A 190 -4.45 18.53 3.11
C LEU A 190 -4.25 17.02 3.09
N ILE A 191 -3.78 16.49 1.96
CA ILE A 191 -3.53 15.05 1.79
C ILE A 191 -2.07 14.85 1.40
N PRO A 192 -1.20 14.46 2.34
CA PRO A 192 0.12 13.96 2.05
C PRO A 192 0.07 12.74 1.12
N ILE A 193 0.91 12.74 0.09
CA ILE A 193 0.97 11.66 -0.91
C ILE A 193 2.39 11.09 -1.00
N ASP A 194 2.47 9.76 -0.93
CA ASP A 194 3.64 9.00 -1.33
C ASP A 194 3.46 8.49 -2.77
N PHE A 195 4.19 9.12 -3.69
CA PHE A 195 4.28 8.70 -5.09
C PHE A 195 5.38 7.65 -5.23
N ILE A 196 5.09 6.54 -5.91
CA ILE A 196 6.05 5.44 -6.13
C ILE A 196 6.14 5.15 -7.62
N GLY A 197 7.34 5.19 -8.19
CA GLY A 197 7.60 4.81 -9.58
C GLY A 197 8.63 3.70 -9.72
N VAL A 198 8.59 3.01 -10.86
CA VAL A 198 9.67 2.11 -11.28
C VAL A 198 10.35 2.70 -12.51
N VAL A 199 11.69 2.64 -12.57
CA VAL A 199 12.45 3.20 -13.70
C VAL A 199 12.28 2.36 -14.97
N ASN A 200 12.09 1.05 -14.81
CA ASN A 200 12.00 0.10 -15.91
C ASN A 200 10.64 -0.58 -15.91
N SER A 201 9.96 -0.56 -17.06
CA SER A 201 8.74 -1.34 -17.28
C SER A 201 9.05 -2.82 -17.48
N HIS A 202 8.20 -3.69 -16.92
CA HIS A 202 8.16 -5.11 -17.28
C HIS A 202 7.70 -5.34 -18.73
N ASN A 203 7.00 -4.37 -19.32
CA ASN A 203 6.41 -4.44 -20.65
C ASN A 203 6.97 -3.29 -21.51
N LYS A 204 7.92 -3.58 -22.40
CA LYS A 204 8.51 -2.59 -23.32
C LYS A 204 7.59 -2.37 -24.53
N LEU A 205 6.51 -1.62 -24.32
CA LEU A 205 5.54 -1.30 -25.36
C LEU A 205 5.58 0.20 -25.70
N GLY A 206 6.17 0.53 -26.84
CA GLY A 206 6.25 1.90 -27.36
C GLY A 206 6.71 2.90 -26.31
N ASP A 207 5.98 4.01 -26.20
CA ASP A 207 6.23 5.09 -25.24
C ASP A 207 5.29 5.05 -24.02
N HIS A 208 4.62 3.91 -23.77
CA HIS A 208 3.62 3.80 -22.70
C HIS A 208 4.22 4.11 -21.32
N HIS A 209 5.38 3.54 -21.01
CA HIS A 209 6.04 3.79 -19.73
C HIS A 209 6.55 5.23 -19.62
N LEU A 210 7.03 5.81 -20.72
CA LEU A 210 7.44 7.22 -20.74
C LEU A 210 6.26 8.15 -20.42
N LYS A 211 5.08 7.90 -21.00
CA LYS A 211 3.85 8.65 -20.71
C LYS A 211 3.38 8.47 -19.27
N LEU A 212 3.49 7.26 -18.73
CA LEU A 212 3.18 6.98 -17.32
C LEU A 212 4.11 7.76 -16.38
N MET A 213 5.42 7.75 -16.65
CA MET A 213 6.41 8.45 -15.83
C MET A 213 6.29 9.98 -15.99
N ALA A 214 5.95 10.49 -17.17
CA ALA A 214 5.66 11.91 -17.36
C ALA A 214 4.54 12.38 -16.42
N ASN A 215 3.50 11.56 -16.26
CA ASN A 215 2.43 11.82 -15.29
C ASN A 215 2.91 11.72 -13.84
N LEU A 216 3.74 10.72 -13.49
CA LEU A 216 4.33 10.59 -12.15
C LEU A 216 5.12 11.85 -11.75
N PHE A 217 5.86 12.46 -12.68
CA PHE A 217 6.65 13.67 -12.38
C PHE A 217 5.80 14.94 -12.40
N ALA A 218 4.84 15.05 -13.33
CA ALA A 218 3.98 16.23 -13.45
C ALA A 218 3.04 16.42 -12.24
N GLN A 219 2.56 15.33 -11.63
CA GLN A 219 1.58 15.42 -10.54
C GLN A 219 2.15 16.04 -9.25
N PRO A 220 3.29 15.56 -8.69
CA PRO A 220 3.94 16.21 -7.56
C PRO A 220 4.36 17.66 -7.85
N GLU A 221 4.79 17.95 -9.09
CA GLU A 221 5.13 19.32 -9.49
C GLU A 221 3.89 20.23 -9.45
N ALA A 222 2.77 19.78 -10.03
CA ALA A 222 1.52 20.51 -10.04
C ALA A 222 0.97 20.74 -8.61
N LEU A 223 1.09 19.76 -7.72
CA LEU A 223 0.69 19.91 -6.31
C LEU A 223 1.57 20.88 -5.53
N MET A 224 2.85 20.98 -5.89
CA MET A 224 3.79 21.89 -5.24
C MET A 224 3.63 23.32 -5.77
N LYS A 225 3.53 23.50 -7.08
CA LYS A 225 3.50 24.83 -7.72
C LYS A 225 2.09 25.43 -7.75
N GLY A 226 1.06 24.60 -7.87
CA GLY A 226 -0.30 25.07 -8.16
C GLY A 226 -0.39 25.79 -9.49
N LYS A 227 -1.43 26.60 -9.65
CA LYS A 227 -1.58 27.56 -10.75
C LYS A 227 -2.18 28.85 -10.18
N SER A 228 -1.50 29.97 -10.40
CA SER A 228 -1.95 31.28 -9.96
C SER A 228 -3.11 31.78 -10.81
N ARG A 229 -3.86 32.74 -10.26
CA ARG A 229 -4.97 33.38 -10.97
C ARG A 229 -4.50 34.09 -12.25
N GLU A 230 -3.35 34.74 -12.21
CA GLU A 230 -2.79 35.45 -13.37
C GLU A 230 -2.37 34.49 -14.48
N GLU A 231 -1.74 33.35 -14.13
CA GLU A 231 -1.40 32.31 -15.11
C GLU A 231 -2.68 31.75 -15.77
N ALA A 232 -3.71 31.44 -14.97
CA ALA A 232 -4.98 30.95 -15.49
C ALA A 232 -5.64 31.99 -16.41
N LYS A 233 -5.64 33.27 -16.02
CA LYS A 233 -6.19 34.36 -16.83
C LYS A 233 -5.47 34.50 -18.17
N LEU A 234 -4.14 34.46 -18.18
CA LEU A 234 -3.34 34.55 -19.41
C LEU A 234 -3.61 33.37 -20.36
N GLU A 235 -3.81 32.16 -19.84
CA GLU A 235 -4.20 30.99 -20.63
C GLU A 235 -5.61 31.16 -21.23
N LEU A 236 -6.60 31.50 -20.41
CA LEU A 236 -7.99 31.67 -20.87
C LEU A 236 -8.13 32.83 -21.89
N GLN A 237 -7.30 33.87 -21.77
CA GLN A 237 -7.21 34.94 -22.77
C GLN A 237 -6.65 34.45 -24.10
N LYS A 238 -5.61 33.61 -24.08
CA LYS A 238 -5.06 32.98 -25.29
C LYS A 238 -6.05 32.04 -25.96
N GLU A 239 -6.92 31.38 -25.19
CA GLU A 239 -8.00 30.53 -25.69
C GLU A 239 -9.20 31.32 -26.24
N GLY A 240 -9.17 32.66 -26.18
CA GLY A 240 -10.19 33.52 -26.76
C GLY A 240 -11.49 33.59 -25.95
N ILE A 241 -11.45 33.27 -24.65
CA ILE A 241 -12.63 33.36 -23.78
C ILE A 241 -13.02 34.82 -23.56
N SER A 242 -14.32 35.11 -23.63
CA SER A 242 -14.83 36.47 -23.46
C SER A 242 -14.55 37.03 -22.05
N PRO A 243 -14.33 38.36 -21.90
CA PRO A 243 -14.03 39.01 -20.61
C PRO A 243 -15.01 38.68 -19.47
N GLN A 244 -16.28 38.47 -19.81
CA GLN A 244 -17.35 38.16 -18.85
C GLN A 244 -17.34 36.71 -18.37
N ARG A 245 -16.82 35.77 -19.18
CA ARG A 245 -16.60 34.38 -18.76
C ARG A 245 -15.27 34.20 -18.03
N LEU A 246 -14.27 35.02 -18.35
CA LEU A 246 -12.95 35.03 -17.70
C LEU A 246 -13.06 35.22 -16.17
N GLU A 247 -13.83 36.21 -15.71
CA GLU A 247 -13.89 36.55 -14.28
C GLU A 247 -14.49 35.42 -13.40
N ASN A 248 -15.45 34.66 -13.96
CA ASN A 248 -16.04 33.51 -13.30
C ASN A 248 -15.11 32.28 -13.41
N SER A 249 -14.53 32.01 -14.57
CA SER A 249 -13.61 30.88 -14.80
C SER A 249 -12.29 31.00 -14.04
N GLU A 250 -11.81 32.21 -13.78
CA GLU A 250 -10.63 32.50 -12.95
C GLU A 250 -10.81 31.96 -11.51
N ARG A 251 -12.01 32.09 -10.93
CA ARG A 251 -12.29 31.62 -9.56
C ARG A 251 -12.24 30.10 -9.44
N PHE A 252 -12.59 29.37 -10.50
CA PHE A 252 -12.61 27.90 -10.50
C PHE A 252 -11.28 27.27 -10.94
N SER A 253 -10.41 28.03 -11.62
CA SER A 253 -9.15 27.52 -12.18
C SER A 253 -7.97 27.60 -11.20
N GLN A 254 -8.15 28.27 -10.06
CA GLN A 254 -7.13 28.35 -9.03
C GLN A 254 -6.89 26.98 -8.40
N LYS A 255 -5.62 26.58 -8.28
CA LYS A 255 -5.22 25.38 -7.53
C LYS A 255 -4.38 25.82 -6.34
N GLN A 256 -4.80 25.46 -5.12
CA GLN A 256 -4.01 25.72 -3.92
C GLN A 256 -2.87 24.70 -3.82
N SER A 257 -1.68 25.16 -3.41
CA SER A 257 -0.46 24.36 -3.35
C SER A 257 -0.19 23.77 -1.97
N PHE A 258 0.72 22.78 -1.96
CA PHE A 258 1.32 22.02 -0.85
C PHE A 258 0.60 20.73 -0.45
N GLN A 259 0.87 19.63 -1.17
CA GLN A 259 0.41 18.28 -0.82
C GLN A 259 1.43 17.14 -1.07
N LYS A 260 2.71 17.47 -1.29
CA LYS A 260 3.73 16.46 -1.59
C LYS A 260 4.38 15.93 -0.30
N ARG A 261 4.32 14.61 -0.07
CA ARG A 261 5.01 13.95 1.05
C ARG A 261 6.37 13.40 0.60
N ASN A 262 6.39 12.49 -0.38
CA ASN A 262 7.62 11.92 -0.95
C ASN A 262 7.44 11.55 -2.43
N LEU A 263 8.56 11.36 -3.13
CA LEU A 263 8.64 10.72 -4.45
C LEU A 263 9.73 9.65 -4.38
N PHE A 264 9.35 8.38 -4.57
CA PHE A 264 10.23 7.22 -4.61
C PHE A 264 10.36 6.69 -6.03
#